data_AF-A0A349YIT0-F1
#
_entry.id   AF-A0A349YIT0-F1
#
_cell.length_a   1.000
_cell.length_b   1.000
_cell.length_c   1.000
_cell.angle_alpha   90.00
_cell.angle_beta   90.00
_cell.angle_gamma   90.00
#
_symmetry.space_group_name_H-M   'P 1'
#
loop_
_entity.id
_entity.type
_entity.pdbx_description
1 polymer ?
#
loop_
_entity_poly.entity_id
_entity_poly.type
_entity_poly.pdbx_seq_one_letter_code
_entity_poly.pdbx_strand_id
1 'polypeptide(L)' 'MIKYPTGDRQKLKQIQKLLERADCLYNDLRDETKQICCDYHNEAGTIAHCLYYGITACEELLDKKARLEE' A
#
# COMPACT_ATOMS: atom_id res chain seq x y z
N MET A 1 6.56 -20.81 -1.71
CA MET A 1 5.51 -20.12 -2.50
C MET A 1 4.25 -19.99 -1.66
N ILE A 2 3.76 -18.77 -1.40
CA ILE A 2 2.46 -18.58 -0.71
C ILE A 2 1.36 -19.10 -1.63
N LYS A 3 0.62 -20.11 -1.18
CA LYS A 3 -0.54 -20.64 -1.90
C LYS A 3 -1.75 -19.80 -1.51
N TYR A 4 -2.12 -18.87 -2.37
CA TYR A 4 -3.36 -18.13 -2.21
C TYR A 4 -4.55 -19.00 -2.63
N PRO A 5 -5.71 -18.88 -1.97
CA PRO A 5 -6.96 -19.38 -2.52
C PRO A 5 -7.18 -18.84 -3.95
N THR A 6 -7.90 -19.61 -4.76
CA THR A 6 -8.15 -19.26 -6.16
C THR A 6 -8.77 -17.86 -6.27
N GLY A 7 -8.16 -17.00 -7.08
CA GLY A 7 -8.62 -15.61 -7.31
C GLY A 7 -8.06 -14.56 -6.33
N ASP A 8 -7.59 -14.93 -5.15
CA ASP A 8 -7.12 -13.95 -4.15
C ASP A 8 -5.83 -13.24 -4.56
N ARG A 9 -4.95 -13.93 -5.32
CA ARG A 9 -3.77 -13.28 -5.91
C ARG A 9 -4.16 -12.15 -6.88
N GLN A 10 -5.26 -12.29 -7.61
CA GLN A 10 -5.74 -11.23 -8.51
C GLN A 10 -6.33 -10.07 -7.71
N LYS A 11 -7.06 -10.36 -6.63
CA LYS A 11 -7.56 -9.34 -5.70
C LYS A 11 -6.42 -8.55 -5.06
N LEU A 12 -5.34 -9.21 -4.63
CA LEU A 12 -4.14 -8.53 -4.12
C LEU A 12 -3.51 -7.58 -5.15
N LYS A 13 -3.43 -7.98 -6.42
CA LYS A 13 -2.98 -7.08 -7.50
C LYS A 13 -3.93 -5.89 -7.70
N GLN A 14 -5.24 -6.07 -7.53
CA GLN A 14 -6.20 -4.98 -7.61
C GLN A 14 -6.07 -4.03 -6.41
N ILE A 15 -5.89 -4.57 -5.22
CA ILE A 15 -5.64 -3.80 -3.99
C ILE A 15 -4.36 -2.94 -4.17
N GLN A 16 -3.26 -3.54 -4.63
CA GLN A 16 -2.02 -2.81 -4.91
C GLN A 16 -2.25 -1.60 -5.82
N LYS A 17 -2.92 -1.80 -6.96
CA LYS A 17 -3.22 -0.70 -7.91
C LYS A 17 -4.08 0.40 -7.30
N LEU A 18 -5.01 0.05 -6.41
CA LEU A 18 -5.85 1.03 -5.72
C LEU A 18 -5.03 1.84 -4.71
N LEU A 19 -4.09 1.19 -4.00
CA LEU A 19 -3.18 1.86 -3.07
C LEU A 19 -2.21 2.79 -3.80
N GLU A 20 -1.59 2.35 -4.89
CA GLU A 20 -0.73 3.18 -5.74
C GLU A 20 -1.49 4.40 -6.28
N ARG A 21 -2.72 4.21 -6.75
CA ARG A 21 -3.56 5.33 -7.21
C ARG A 21 -3.90 6.29 -6.07
N ALA A 22 -4.22 5.76 -4.89
CA ALA A 22 -4.51 6.58 -3.72
C ALA A 22 -3.27 7.34 -3.24
N ASP A 23 -2.08 6.75 -3.35
CA ASP A 23 -0.80 7.40 -3.06
C ASP A 23 -0.51 8.58 -4.00
N CYS A 24 -0.72 8.42 -5.32
CA CYS A 24 -0.63 9.55 -6.24
C CYS A 24 -1.59 10.69 -5.86
N LEU A 25 -2.87 10.36 -5.59
CA LEU A 25 -3.87 11.35 -5.21
C LEU A 25 -3.52 12.06 -3.89
N TYR A 26 -3.00 11.33 -2.91
CA TYR A 26 -2.55 11.90 -1.64
C TYR A 26 -1.35 12.83 -1.85
N ASN A 27 -0.40 12.43 -2.69
CA ASN A 27 0.77 13.25 -3.02
C ASN A 27 0.42 14.52 -3.81
N ASP A 28 -0.67 14.51 -4.58
CA ASP A 28 -1.20 15.69 -5.29
C ASP A 28 -1.94 16.68 -4.37
N LEU A 29 -2.22 16.31 -3.11
CA LEU A 29 -2.82 17.23 -2.15
C LEU A 29 -1.84 18.36 -1.79
N ARG A 30 -2.42 19.53 -1.49
CA ARG A 30 -1.67 20.65 -0.90
C ARG A 30 -1.10 20.27 0.46
N ASP A 31 0.05 20.83 0.81
CA ASP A 31 0.74 20.55 2.08
C ASP A 31 -0.14 20.85 3.30
N GLU A 32 -0.93 21.93 3.27
CA GLU A 32 -1.91 22.24 4.31
C GLU A 32 -2.92 21.10 4.54
N THR A 33 -3.37 20.47 3.45
CA THR A 33 -4.31 19.34 3.53
C THR A 33 -3.61 18.07 4.02
N LYS A 34 -2.37 17.83 3.59
CA LYS A 34 -1.55 16.72 4.11
C LYS A 34 -1.32 16.87 5.62
N GLN A 35 -1.06 18.09 6.09
CA GLN A 35 -0.91 18.38 7.52
C GLN A 35 -2.20 18.11 8.29
N ILE A 36 -3.37 18.54 7.79
CA ILE A 36 -4.66 18.21 8.39
C ILE A 36 -4.86 16.69 8.49
N CYS A 37 -4.50 15.94 7.44
CA CYS A 37 -4.54 14.47 7.48
C CYS A 37 -3.60 13.88 8.53
N CYS A 38 -2.41 14.46 8.70
CA CYS A 38 -1.44 14.05 9.73
C CYS A 38 -1.89 14.43 11.15
N ASP A 39 -2.62 15.52 11.33
CA ASP A 39 -3.08 15.95 12.65
C ASP A 39 -4.33 15.18 13.09
N TYR A 40 -5.14 14.69 12.14
CA TYR A 40 -6.37 13.94 12.42
C TYR A 40 -6.09 12.55 13.02
N HIS A 41 -4.98 11.91 12.63
CA HIS A 41 -4.51 10.64 13.19
C HIS A 41 -3.02 10.73 13.50
N ASN A 42 -2.59 10.25 14.68
CA ASN A 42 -1.16 10.14 15.01
C ASN A 42 -0.39 9.38 13.91
N GLU A 43 0.92 9.58 13.81
CA GLU A 43 1.80 9.09 12.73
C GLU A 43 1.47 7.68 12.19
N ALA A 44 1.27 6.70 13.09
CA ALA A 44 0.96 5.30 12.76
C ALA A 44 -0.43 5.05 12.12
N GLY A 45 -1.34 6.02 12.19
CA GLY A 45 -2.67 5.97 11.59
C GLY A 45 -2.87 6.97 10.45
N THR A 46 -1.82 7.67 10.03
CA THR A 46 -1.92 8.64 8.94
C THR A 46 -2.19 7.95 7.61
N ILE A 47 -2.83 8.68 6.69
CA ILE A 47 -3.08 8.18 5.33
C ILE A 47 -1.75 7.82 4.64
N ALA A 48 -0.73 8.68 4.78
CA ALA A 48 0.61 8.41 4.26
C ALA A 48 1.21 7.09 4.78
N HIS A 49 1.12 6.86 6.10
CA HIS A 49 1.59 5.62 6.72
C HIS A 49 0.84 4.39 6.18
N CYS A 50 -0.49 4.46 6.13
CA CYS A 50 -1.33 3.37 5.63
C CYS A 50 -1.02 3.00 4.18
N LEU A 51 -0.80 4.01 3.32
CA LEU A 51 -0.48 3.80 1.91
C LEU A 51 0.90 3.16 1.74
N TYR A 52 1.93 3.69 2.41
CA TYR A 52 3.29 3.14 2.35
C TYR A 52 3.34 1.66 2.75
N TYR A 53 2.79 1.33 3.92
CA TYR A 53 2.81 -0.06 4.40
C TYR A 53 1.87 -0.98 3.61
N GLY A 54 0.74 -0.46 3.13
CA GLY A 54 -0.17 -1.22 2.26
C GLY A 54 0.49 -1.62 0.94
N ILE A 55 1.20 -0.68 0.29
CA ILE A 55 1.93 -0.93 -0.97
C ILE A 55 3.05 -1.93 -0.72
N THR A 56 3.89 -1.68 0.29
CA THR A 56 5.01 -2.57 0.66
C THR A 56 4.52 -3.99 0.93
N ALA A 57 3.44 -4.16 1.69
CA ALA A 57 2.88 -5.48 1.97
C ALA A 57 2.38 -6.16 0.69
N CYS A 58 1.76 -5.43 -0.23
CA CYS A 58 1.34 -5.98 -1.51
C CYS A 58 2.53 -6.43 -2.37
N GLU A 59 3.60 -5.63 -2.43
CA GLU A 59 4.84 -5.98 -3.12
C GLU A 59 5.43 -7.27 -2.53
N GLU A 60 5.62 -7.36 -1.22
CA GLU A 60 6.18 -8.54 -0.56
C GLU A 60 5.33 -9.81 -0.78
N LEU A 61 4.00 -9.68 -0.78
CA LEU A 61 3.09 -10.80 -1.02
C LEU A 61 3.12 -11.23 -2.50
N LEU A 62 3.21 -10.28 -3.44
CA LEU A 62 3.15 -10.55 -4.87
C LEU A 62 4.51 -10.98 -5.46
N ASP A 63 5.63 -10.51 -4.87
CA ASP A 63 7.00 -10.58 -5.41
C ASP A 63 7.89 -11.70 -4.83
N LYS A 64 7.32 -12.68 -4.11
CA LYS A 64 8.05 -13.90 -3.67
C LYS A 64 8.43 -14.88 -4.81
N LYS A 65 8.99 -14.35 -5.91
CA LYS A 65 10.03 -15.00 -6.72
C LYS A 65 11.45 -14.55 -6.32
N ALA A 66 11.63 -13.45 -5.58
CA ALA A 66 12.96 -12.85 -5.38
C ALA A 66 13.79 -13.34 -4.17
N ARG A 67 13.25 -14.17 -3.25
CA ARG A 67 13.97 -14.56 -2.00
C ARG A 67 14.01 -16.08 -1.72
N LEU A 68 13.83 -16.92 -2.73
CA LEU A 68 13.93 -18.39 -2.58
C LEU A 68 14.96 -19.00 -3.55
N GLU A 69 15.81 -18.18 -4.15
CA GLU A 69 16.92 -18.59 -5.04
C GLU A 69 18.29 -18.12 -4.52
N GLU A 70 18.41 -17.84 -3.22
CA GLU A 70 19.68 -17.79 -2.46
C GLU A 70 19.68 -18.88 -1.39
#